data_AF-A0A3M1UE40-F1
#
_entry.id   AF-A0A3M1UE40-F1
#
_cell.length_a   1.000
_cell.length_b   1.000
_cell.length_c   1.000
_cell.angle_alpha   90.00
_cell.angle_beta   90.00
_cell.angle_gamma   90.00
#
_symmetry.space_group_name_H-M   'P 1'
#
loop_
_entity.id
_entity.type
_entity.pdbx_description
1 polymer ?
#
loop_
_entity_poly.entity_id
_entity_poly.type
_entity_poly.pdbx_seq_one_letter_code
_entity_poly.pdbx_strand_id
1 'polypeptide(L)'
;MEYRPSIGIEVHAELLTTTKMFCGCRNQFGGEVNTRVCPVCLGLPGSLPVPNRKAVELVLRTALALNCNIARRSLFHRKNYFYPDLPKGYQISQYEETNPIGYHGYLEIPNPETNGETDMRVRIRRVHLEEDTGKLMHLPDGGSGVDYNRAGVPLMEIVTDHPPDIHSPEAAREYVQQLRLLLLYLNVCDGKMEQGSLRCEPNISIAPIGSETLGTKTELKNLSSFRALVSGIEHEINRMKQALEVGEALHQETRGWNEDTQTSYPMRTKEGEADYRYFTDPDLPPLVFTEEEIERVRQSLPELPLAKRKRYIHELGLDAYDA
;
A
#
# COMPACT_ATOMS: atom_id res chain seq x y z
N MET A 1 32.95 2.50 -2.15
CA MET A 1 32.35 2.27 -3.49
C MET A 1 31.04 3.04 -3.53
N GLU A 2 30.67 3.69 -4.63
CA GLU A 2 29.37 4.39 -4.67
C GLU A 2 28.25 3.45 -5.11
N TYR A 3 27.10 3.55 -4.42
CA TYR A 3 25.93 2.70 -4.64
C TYR A 3 24.71 3.56 -4.98
N ARG A 4 23.89 3.08 -5.91
CA ARG A 4 22.58 3.65 -6.26
C ARG A 4 21.45 2.88 -5.54
N PRO A 5 20.62 3.56 -4.75
CA PRO A 5 19.42 2.95 -4.17
C PRO A 5 18.35 2.66 -5.23
N SER A 6 17.56 1.62 -4.98
CA SER A 6 16.38 1.25 -5.75
C SER A 6 15.26 0.94 -4.77
N ILE A 7 14.19 1.75 -4.80
CA ILE A 7 13.15 1.77 -3.77
C ILE A 7 11.79 1.49 -4.42
N GLY A 8 11.21 0.33 -4.16
CA GLY A 8 9.79 0.07 -4.40
C GLY A 8 8.98 0.45 -3.16
N ILE A 9 7.71 0.81 -3.31
CA ILE A 9 6.84 1.15 -2.18
C ILE A 9 5.49 0.45 -2.35
N GLU A 10 5.08 -0.25 -1.30
CA GLU A 10 3.75 -0.83 -1.14
C GLU A 10 2.95 0.05 -0.18
N VAL A 11 1.81 0.59 -0.64
CA VAL A 11 0.94 1.45 0.16
C VAL A 11 -0.39 0.77 0.38
N HIS A 12 -0.79 0.62 1.64
CA HIS A 12 -2.10 0.13 2.03
C HIS A 12 -2.94 1.31 2.53
N ALA A 13 -4.07 1.54 1.88
CA ALA A 13 -5.01 2.61 2.22
C ALA A 13 -6.35 2.02 2.66
N GLU A 14 -6.80 2.38 3.87
CA GLU A 14 -8.13 2.06 4.38
C GLU A 14 -9.19 2.90 3.67
N LEU A 15 -10.20 2.23 3.12
CA LEU A 15 -11.22 2.88 2.31
C LEU A 15 -12.35 3.48 3.15
N LEU A 16 -12.72 4.73 2.85
CA LEU A 16 -13.81 5.47 3.48
C LEU A 16 -15.18 4.91 3.10
N THR A 17 -15.52 3.80 3.72
CA THR A 17 -16.77 3.05 3.56
C THR A 17 -17.52 3.02 4.88
N THR A 18 -18.84 2.89 4.84
CA THR A 18 -19.65 2.76 6.07
C THR A 18 -19.56 1.36 6.68
N THR A 19 -19.38 0.34 5.84
CA THR A 19 -19.35 -1.07 6.22
C THR A 19 -18.06 -1.76 5.76
N LYS A 20 -17.75 -2.89 6.38
CA LYS A 20 -16.60 -3.75 6.04
C LYS A 20 -16.65 -4.26 4.60
N MET A 21 -15.56 -4.90 4.17
CA MET A 21 -15.35 -5.33 2.78
C MET A 21 -16.26 -6.48 2.39
N PHE A 22 -16.47 -7.42 3.31
CA PHE A 22 -17.17 -8.67 3.04
C PHE A 22 -18.41 -8.89 3.93
N CYS A 23 -18.77 -7.93 4.78
CA CYS A 23 -19.94 -8.01 5.65
C CYS A 23 -20.51 -6.62 6.01
N GLY A 24 -21.70 -6.59 6.61
CA GLY A 24 -22.40 -5.37 7.00
C GLY A 24 -21.93 -4.70 8.30
N CYS A 25 -20.89 -5.21 8.95
CA CYS A 25 -20.35 -4.59 10.17
C CYS A 25 -19.82 -3.19 9.87
N ARG A 26 -19.96 -2.27 10.83
CA ARG A 26 -19.53 -0.88 10.71
C ARG A 26 -18.01 -0.79 10.54
N ASN A 27 -17.57 -0.03 9.55
CA ASN A 27 -16.18 0.40 9.42
C ASN A 27 -16.02 1.75 10.15
N GLN A 28 -15.31 1.74 11.28
CA GLN A 28 -15.04 2.93 12.08
C GLN A 28 -13.83 2.66 12.97
N PHE A 29 -12.99 3.69 13.16
CA PHE A 29 -11.83 3.65 14.05
C PHE A 29 -12.22 3.66 15.53
N GLY A 30 -11.42 3.02 16.38
CA GLY A 30 -11.61 2.94 17.84
C GLY A 30 -12.89 2.23 18.29
N GLY A 31 -13.28 2.41 19.55
CA GLY A 31 -14.48 1.78 20.14
C GLY A 31 -14.15 0.62 21.07
N GLU A 32 -15.19 -0.02 21.60
CA GLU A 32 -15.05 -1.18 22.50
C GLU A 32 -14.64 -2.43 21.70
N VAL A 33 -13.70 -3.19 22.26
CA VAL A 33 -13.08 -4.38 21.64
C VAL A 33 -14.15 -5.39 21.23
N ASN A 34 -14.02 -5.94 20.01
CA ASN A 34 -14.90 -6.99 19.49
C ASN A 34 -16.42 -6.64 19.50
N THR A 35 -16.79 -5.38 19.30
CA THR A 35 -18.21 -4.95 19.21
C THR A 35 -18.71 -4.75 17.78
N ARG A 36 -17.80 -4.58 16.81
CA ARG A 36 -18.11 -4.38 15.38
C ARG A 36 -17.78 -5.63 14.58
N VAL A 37 -18.29 -6.75 15.08
CA VAL A 37 -17.98 -8.09 14.57
C VAL A 37 -19.25 -8.85 14.23
N CYS A 38 -19.12 -9.85 13.35
CA CYS A 38 -20.18 -10.78 12.98
C CYS A 38 -19.54 -12.12 12.56
N PRO A 39 -20.32 -13.18 12.30
CA PRO A 39 -19.78 -14.47 11.89
C PRO A 39 -18.80 -14.41 10.72
N VAL A 40 -19.05 -13.56 9.72
CA VAL A 40 -18.19 -13.43 8.52
C VAL A 40 -16.80 -12.90 8.88
N CYS A 41 -16.72 -11.75 9.54
CA CYS A 41 -15.42 -11.15 9.86
C CYS A 41 -14.71 -11.83 11.05
N LEU A 42 -15.39 -12.68 11.79
CA LEU A 42 -14.81 -13.59 12.78
C LEU A 42 -14.41 -14.95 12.21
N GLY A 43 -14.63 -15.19 10.91
CA GLY A 43 -14.30 -16.47 10.28
C GLY A 43 -15.05 -17.66 10.87
N LEU A 44 -16.27 -17.45 11.38
CA LEU A 44 -17.05 -18.54 11.97
C LEU A 44 -17.53 -19.54 10.90
N PRO A 45 -17.65 -20.83 11.23
CA PRO A 45 -18.09 -21.86 10.30
C PRO A 45 -19.45 -21.54 9.65
N GLY A 46 -19.54 -21.73 8.33
CA GLY A 46 -20.77 -21.52 7.55
C GLY A 46 -21.08 -20.07 7.17
N SER A 47 -20.21 -19.12 7.50
CA SER A 47 -20.34 -17.72 7.07
C SER A 47 -19.74 -17.52 5.66
N LEU A 48 -20.33 -16.59 4.88
CA LEU A 48 -19.93 -16.32 3.49
C LEU A 48 -19.62 -14.83 3.27
N PRO A 49 -18.58 -14.49 2.49
CA PRO A 49 -18.23 -13.11 2.15
C PRO A 49 -19.18 -12.50 1.10
N VAL A 50 -19.53 -11.22 1.26
CA VAL A 50 -20.28 -10.47 0.24
C VAL A 50 -19.55 -9.15 -0.06
N PRO A 51 -18.99 -8.94 -1.28
CA PRO A 51 -18.17 -7.78 -1.59
C PRO A 51 -18.91 -6.45 -1.45
N ASN A 52 -18.22 -5.46 -0.87
CA ASN A 52 -18.72 -4.11 -0.71
C ASN A 52 -18.63 -3.32 -2.03
N ARG A 53 -19.80 -3.01 -2.62
CA ARG A 53 -19.89 -2.24 -3.87
C ARG A 53 -19.19 -0.89 -3.80
N LYS A 54 -19.28 -0.19 -2.67
CA LYS A 54 -18.64 1.12 -2.52
C LYS A 54 -17.12 0.99 -2.47
N ALA A 55 -16.58 -0.01 -1.78
CA ALA A 55 -15.14 -0.27 -1.79
C ALA A 55 -14.62 -0.52 -3.21
N VAL A 56 -15.34 -1.33 -4.00
CA VAL A 56 -15.02 -1.56 -5.43
C VAL A 56 -15.01 -0.28 -6.25
N GLU A 57 -16.02 0.57 -6.08
CA GLU A 57 -16.09 1.88 -6.75
C GLU A 57 -14.89 2.78 -6.37
N LEU A 58 -14.53 2.84 -5.08
CA LEU A 58 -13.41 3.68 -4.62
C LEU A 58 -12.07 3.22 -5.18
N VAL A 59 -11.83 1.90 -5.27
CA VAL A 59 -10.60 1.38 -5.87
C VAL A 59 -10.56 1.60 -7.38
N LEU A 60 -11.69 1.43 -8.07
CA LEU A 60 -11.79 1.76 -9.50
C LEU A 60 -11.47 3.24 -9.75
N ARG A 61 -12.02 4.15 -8.94
CA ARG A 61 -11.72 5.60 -9.00
C ARG A 61 -10.23 5.87 -8.83
N THR A 62 -9.60 5.29 -7.82
CA THR A 62 -8.17 5.46 -7.58
C THR A 62 -7.32 4.91 -8.72
N ALA A 63 -7.63 3.71 -9.23
CA ALA A 63 -6.93 3.12 -10.36
C ALA A 63 -7.00 4.02 -11.61
N LEU A 64 -8.19 4.58 -11.91
CA LEU A 64 -8.36 5.52 -13.02
C LEU A 64 -7.56 6.81 -12.83
N ALA A 65 -7.54 7.35 -11.61
CA ALA A 65 -6.80 8.56 -11.27
C ALA A 65 -5.27 8.35 -11.26
N LEU A 66 -4.82 7.11 -11.02
CA LEU A 66 -3.44 6.65 -11.16
C LEU A 66 -3.12 6.20 -12.60
N ASN A 67 -3.94 6.57 -13.58
CA ASN A 67 -3.73 6.27 -14.99
C ASN A 67 -3.56 4.76 -15.29
N CYS A 68 -4.11 3.88 -14.45
CA CYS A 68 -4.03 2.44 -14.65
C CYS A 68 -4.93 1.98 -15.80
N ASN A 69 -4.54 0.87 -16.43
CA ASN A 69 -5.46 0.04 -17.17
C ASN A 69 -6.41 -0.65 -16.17
N ILE A 70 -7.69 -0.75 -16.53
CA ILE A 70 -8.69 -1.40 -15.69
C ILE A 70 -8.98 -2.80 -16.22
N ALA A 71 -8.92 -3.80 -15.34
CA ALA A 71 -9.28 -5.16 -15.69
C ALA A 71 -10.79 -5.25 -15.98
N ARG A 72 -11.17 -5.82 -17.13
CA ARG A 72 -12.58 -6.11 -17.46
C ARG A 72 -13.20 -7.15 -16.54
N ARG A 73 -12.34 -8.05 -16.05
CA ARG A 73 -12.67 -9.12 -15.12
C ARG A 73 -11.54 -9.26 -14.12
N SER A 74 -11.87 -9.26 -12.84
CA SER A 74 -10.90 -9.40 -11.74
C SER A 74 -11.43 -10.39 -10.70
N LEU A 75 -10.53 -11.15 -10.08
CA LEU A 75 -10.86 -12.26 -9.18
C LEU A 75 -10.29 -11.99 -7.78
N PHE A 76 -11.05 -12.35 -6.75
CA PHE A 76 -10.53 -12.44 -5.39
C PHE A 76 -9.82 -13.78 -5.17
N HIS A 77 -8.78 -13.77 -4.35
CA HIS A 77 -7.95 -14.91 -4.00
C HIS A 77 -7.84 -15.03 -2.49
N ARG A 78 -7.61 -16.25 -2.03
CA ARG A 78 -7.20 -16.51 -0.65
C ARG A 78 -5.69 -16.51 -0.56
N LYS A 79 -5.14 -15.58 0.22
CA LYS A 79 -3.74 -15.55 0.65
C LYS A 79 -3.63 -16.24 2.00
N ASN A 80 -3.13 -17.47 2.03
CA ASN A 80 -3.23 -18.36 3.19
C ASN A 80 -2.02 -18.21 4.11
N TYR A 81 -2.24 -17.86 5.37
CA TYR A 81 -1.22 -17.84 6.42
C TYR A 81 -1.88 -17.88 7.80
N PHE A 82 -1.19 -18.44 8.79
CA PHE A 82 -1.71 -18.53 10.16
C PHE A 82 -1.16 -17.38 10.99
N TYR A 83 -2.04 -16.51 11.45
CA TYR A 83 -1.71 -15.49 12.44
C TYR A 83 -2.95 -15.19 13.30
N PRO A 84 -2.82 -14.91 14.61
CA PRO A 84 -3.99 -14.81 15.50
C PRO A 84 -4.95 -13.66 15.17
N ASP A 85 -4.52 -12.63 14.44
CA ASP A 85 -5.38 -11.53 14.00
C ASP A 85 -6.15 -11.82 12.70
N LEU A 86 -5.89 -12.97 12.06
CA LEU A 86 -6.48 -13.38 10.80
C LEU A 86 -7.42 -14.57 11.03
N PRO A 87 -8.71 -14.31 11.34
CA PRO A 87 -9.59 -15.33 11.91
C PRO A 87 -9.91 -16.49 10.95
N LYS A 88 -9.77 -16.27 9.64
CA LYS A 88 -10.07 -17.27 8.60
C LYS A 88 -8.89 -18.19 8.27
N GLY A 89 -7.68 -17.88 8.73
CA GLY A 89 -6.44 -18.52 8.24
C GLY A 89 -6.07 -18.17 6.80
N TYR A 90 -6.78 -17.22 6.20
CA TYR A 90 -6.46 -16.59 4.92
C TYR A 90 -7.02 -15.17 4.85
N GLN A 91 -6.33 -14.32 4.10
CA GLN A 91 -6.77 -12.97 3.75
C GLN A 91 -7.37 -13.02 2.35
N ILE A 92 -8.58 -12.47 2.18
CA ILE A 92 -9.15 -12.28 0.84
C ILE A 92 -8.50 -11.03 0.23
N SER A 93 -7.75 -11.23 -0.85
CA SER A 93 -7.03 -10.19 -1.59
C SER A 93 -7.16 -10.45 -3.09
N GLN A 94 -6.39 -9.78 -3.94
CA GLN A 94 -6.32 -10.08 -5.37
C GLN A 94 -4.89 -10.39 -5.77
N TYR A 95 -4.74 -11.30 -6.72
CA TYR A 95 -3.44 -11.78 -7.15
C TYR A 95 -3.19 -11.41 -8.62
N GLU A 96 -1.92 -11.33 -8.98
CA GLU A 96 -1.48 -10.76 -10.26
C GLU A 96 -1.95 -11.58 -11.47
N GLU A 97 -2.00 -12.91 -11.35
CA GLU A 97 -2.34 -13.84 -12.44
C GLU A 97 -3.74 -13.63 -13.04
N THR A 98 -4.65 -12.97 -12.33
CA THR A 98 -6.04 -12.78 -12.77
C THR A 98 -6.39 -11.33 -13.09
N ASN A 99 -5.37 -10.47 -13.16
CA ASN A 99 -5.43 -9.02 -13.18
C ASN A 99 -6.10 -8.41 -11.91
N PRO A 100 -5.38 -7.54 -11.19
CA PRO A 100 -5.99 -6.69 -10.17
C PRO A 100 -6.94 -5.67 -10.81
N ILE A 101 -7.70 -4.91 -10.01
CA ILE A 101 -8.65 -3.91 -10.54
C ILE A 101 -7.93 -2.91 -11.47
N GLY A 102 -6.79 -2.37 -11.02
CA GLY A 102 -5.94 -1.49 -11.81
C GLY A 102 -4.54 -2.06 -11.99
N TYR A 103 -3.95 -1.93 -13.18
CA TYR A 103 -2.58 -2.36 -13.46
C TYR A 103 -1.87 -1.47 -14.48
N HIS A 104 -0.53 -1.45 -14.44
CA HIS A 104 0.33 -0.64 -15.32
C HIS A 104 -0.12 0.83 -15.43
N GLY A 105 -0.21 1.50 -14.28
CA GLY A 105 -0.48 2.93 -14.20
C GLY A 105 0.77 3.73 -13.88
N TYR A 106 0.56 4.99 -13.50
CA TYR A 106 1.61 5.87 -13.01
C TYR A 106 1.05 7.06 -12.23
N LEU A 107 1.87 7.58 -11.32
CA LEU A 107 1.67 8.87 -10.66
C LEU A 107 2.78 9.82 -11.11
N GLU A 108 2.40 11.00 -11.59
CA GLU A 108 3.34 12.09 -11.80
C GLU A 108 3.50 12.86 -10.48
N ILE A 109 4.75 13.14 -10.11
CA ILE A 109 5.11 13.87 -8.89
C ILE A 109 6.15 14.93 -9.23
N PRO A 110 6.22 16.05 -8.48
CA PRO A 110 7.32 17.00 -8.61
C PRO A 110 8.65 16.29 -8.36
N ASN A 111 9.65 16.51 -9.21
CA ASN A 111 10.94 15.83 -9.10
C ASN A 111 11.79 16.50 -8.01
N PRO A 112 12.13 15.81 -6.92
CA PRO A 112 12.96 16.41 -5.86
C PRO A 112 14.38 16.74 -6.32
N GLU A 113 14.91 16.06 -7.34
CA GLU A 113 16.26 16.33 -7.87
C GLU A 113 16.36 17.67 -8.59
N THR A 114 15.23 18.20 -9.09
CA THR A 114 15.14 19.51 -9.73
C THR A 114 14.41 20.52 -8.85
N ASN A 115 14.31 20.26 -7.53
CA ASN A 115 13.52 21.07 -6.59
C ASN A 115 12.06 21.31 -7.04
N GLY A 116 11.49 20.35 -7.79
CA GLY A 116 10.12 20.43 -8.29
C GLY A 116 9.94 21.30 -9.54
N GLU A 117 11.02 21.74 -10.20
CA GLU A 117 10.93 22.46 -11.49
C GLU A 117 10.42 21.56 -12.63
N THR A 118 10.70 20.26 -12.53
CA THR A 118 10.19 19.25 -13.46
C THR A 118 9.38 18.21 -12.73
N ASP A 119 8.51 17.50 -13.44
CA ASP A 119 7.83 16.32 -12.90
C ASP A 119 8.65 15.06 -13.22
N MET A 120 8.59 14.08 -12.32
CA MET A 120 9.00 12.71 -12.58
C MET A 120 7.79 11.77 -12.52
N ARG A 121 7.90 10.63 -13.20
CA ARG A 121 6.86 9.62 -13.25
C ARG A 121 7.26 8.41 -12.40
N VAL A 122 6.41 8.04 -11.46
CA VAL A 122 6.52 6.79 -10.71
C VAL A 122 5.46 5.82 -11.22
N ARG A 123 5.90 4.72 -11.84
CA ARG A 123 5.01 3.70 -12.38
C ARG A 123 4.36 2.90 -11.25
N ILE A 124 3.10 2.53 -11.48
CA ILE A 124 2.29 1.71 -10.58
C ILE A 124 2.11 0.34 -11.22
N ARG A 125 2.62 -0.70 -10.56
CA ARG A 125 2.44 -2.10 -10.99
C ARG A 125 0.96 -2.45 -10.99
N ARG A 126 0.30 -2.18 -9.86
CA ARG A 126 -1.06 -2.62 -9.54
C ARG A 126 -1.73 -1.80 -8.45
N VAL A 127 -3.05 -1.79 -8.50
CA VAL A 127 -3.97 -1.27 -7.50
C VAL A 127 -5.06 -2.31 -7.28
N HIS A 128 -5.19 -2.83 -6.07
CA HIS A 128 -6.11 -3.93 -5.79
C HIS A 128 -6.79 -3.86 -4.43
N LEU A 129 -7.88 -4.61 -4.29
CA LEU A 129 -8.66 -4.72 -3.07
C LEU A 129 -8.19 -5.87 -2.19
N GLU A 130 -8.21 -5.64 -0.90
CA GLU A 130 -8.11 -6.69 0.11
C GLU A 130 -8.88 -6.33 1.37
N GLU A 131 -8.91 -7.23 2.33
CA GLU A 131 -9.39 -6.95 3.68
C GLU A 131 -8.26 -6.81 4.69
N ASP A 132 -8.46 -5.98 5.70
CA ASP A 132 -7.51 -5.84 6.81
C ASP A 132 -7.62 -6.99 7.82
N THR A 133 -6.55 -7.16 8.60
CA THR A 133 -6.52 -8.08 9.74
C THR A 133 -7.04 -7.41 11.01
N GLY A 134 -7.20 -8.21 12.08
CA GLY A 134 -7.44 -7.71 13.42
C GLY A 134 -6.23 -6.97 14.00
N LYS A 135 -6.35 -6.54 15.26
CA LYS A 135 -5.25 -5.91 16.00
C LYS A 135 -4.83 -6.79 17.17
N LEU A 136 -3.53 -7.02 17.31
CA LEU A 136 -2.94 -7.62 18.50
C LEU A 136 -2.60 -6.56 19.55
N MET A 137 -2.83 -6.90 20.81
CA MET A 137 -2.48 -6.09 21.97
C MET A 137 -1.68 -6.96 22.93
N HIS A 138 -0.47 -6.54 23.28
CA HIS A 138 0.31 -7.19 24.32
C HIS A 138 -0.29 -6.85 25.69
N LEU A 139 -0.65 -7.87 26.45
CA LEU A 139 -1.24 -7.72 27.77
C LEU A 139 -0.14 -7.69 28.85
N PRO A 140 -0.34 -6.95 29.97
CA PRO A 140 0.66 -6.85 31.04
C PRO A 140 1.04 -8.18 31.70
N ASP A 141 0.17 -9.18 31.63
CA ASP A 141 0.39 -10.53 32.17
C ASP A 141 1.20 -11.45 31.24
N GLY A 142 1.68 -10.93 30.11
CA GLY A 142 2.41 -11.68 29.10
C GLY A 142 1.52 -12.36 28.05
N GLY A 143 0.19 -12.21 28.16
CA GLY A 143 -0.76 -12.67 27.14
C GLY A 143 -0.82 -11.75 25.91
N SER A 144 -1.55 -12.21 24.88
CA SER A 144 -1.92 -11.38 23.72
C SER A 144 -3.44 -11.34 23.59
N GLY A 145 -4.00 -10.14 23.59
CA GLY A 145 -5.40 -9.89 23.27
C GLY A 145 -5.58 -9.65 21.77
N VAL A 146 -6.70 -10.09 21.22
CA VAL A 146 -7.05 -9.87 19.82
C VAL A 146 -8.35 -9.07 19.72
N ASP A 147 -8.29 -7.94 19.00
CA ASP A 147 -9.46 -7.16 18.62
C ASP A 147 -9.76 -7.30 17.12
N TYR A 148 -10.87 -7.94 16.79
CA TYR A 148 -11.35 -8.16 15.43
C TYR A 148 -12.26 -7.03 14.90
N ASN A 149 -12.39 -5.90 15.61
CA ASN A 149 -13.09 -4.72 15.09
C ASN A 149 -12.55 -4.29 13.72
N ARG A 150 -11.23 -4.37 13.53
CA ARG A 150 -10.54 -4.02 12.27
C ARG A 150 -10.55 -5.13 11.22
N ALA A 151 -10.69 -6.40 11.63
CA ALA A 151 -10.69 -7.52 10.69
C ALA A 151 -11.84 -7.40 9.68
N GLY A 152 -11.54 -7.49 8.39
CA GLY A 152 -12.51 -7.32 7.31
C GLY A 152 -12.72 -5.89 6.81
N VAL A 153 -12.03 -4.88 7.38
CA VAL A 153 -12.07 -3.50 6.88
C VAL A 153 -11.54 -3.45 5.44
N PRO A 154 -12.15 -2.68 4.51
CA PRO A 154 -11.68 -2.65 3.13
C PRO A 154 -10.36 -1.88 3.00
N LEU A 155 -9.39 -2.53 2.38
CA LEU A 155 -8.11 -1.96 2.04
C LEU A 155 -7.91 -1.92 0.53
N MET A 156 -7.13 -0.94 0.12
CA MET A 156 -6.56 -0.85 -1.21
C MET A 156 -5.03 -0.93 -1.09
N GLU A 157 -4.43 -1.91 -1.75
CA GLU A 157 -2.98 -2.01 -1.89
C GLU A 157 -2.56 -1.39 -3.24
N ILE A 158 -1.60 -0.46 -3.19
CA ILE A 158 -1.02 0.25 -4.33
C ILE A 158 0.47 -0.05 -4.34
N VAL A 159 0.94 -0.70 -5.41
CA VAL A 159 2.34 -1.17 -5.51
C VAL A 159 3.03 -0.47 -6.68
N THR A 160 4.18 0.14 -6.41
CA THR A 160 5.04 0.72 -7.46
C THR A 160 5.61 -0.37 -8.37
N ASP A 161 5.93 -0.02 -9.62
CA ASP A 161 6.41 -0.97 -10.64
C ASP A 161 7.85 -1.45 -10.42
N HIS A 162 8.20 -2.54 -11.12
CA HIS A 162 9.54 -3.10 -11.17
C HIS A 162 10.12 -3.04 -12.59
N PRO A 163 11.39 -2.63 -12.79
CA PRO A 163 12.31 -2.07 -11.79
C PRO A 163 11.78 -0.74 -11.23
N PRO A 164 12.14 -0.39 -9.98
CA PRO A 164 11.60 0.79 -9.30
C PRO A 164 12.13 2.10 -9.88
N ASP A 165 11.27 3.12 -9.93
CA ASP A 165 11.60 4.46 -10.44
C ASP A 165 12.15 5.42 -9.35
N ILE A 166 12.12 5.01 -8.08
CA ILE A 166 12.51 5.84 -6.93
C ILE A 166 13.93 5.45 -6.49
N HIS A 167 14.82 6.45 -6.42
CA HIS A 167 16.24 6.26 -6.12
C HIS A 167 16.77 7.08 -4.94
N SER A 168 15.92 7.85 -4.27
CA SER A 168 16.28 8.64 -3.09
C SER A 168 15.17 8.61 -2.01
N PRO A 169 15.52 8.77 -0.73
CA PRO A 169 14.55 8.94 0.35
C PRO A 169 13.59 10.12 0.12
N GLU A 170 14.07 11.20 -0.48
CA GLU A 170 13.29 12.40 -0.80
C GLU A 170 12.22 12.11 -1.85
N ALA A 171 12.57 11.39 -2.92
CA ALA A 171 11.63 10.94 -3.94
C ALA A 171 10.61 9.93 -3.38
N ALA A 172 11.03 9.07 -2.46
CA ALA A 172 10.11 8.19 -1.74
C ALA A 172 9.08 9.00 -0.92
N ARG A 173 9.53 10.01 -0.18
CA ARG A 173 8.66 10.90 0.59
C ARG A 173 7.68 11.64 -0.32
N GLU A 174 8.18 12.25 -1.39
CA GLU A 174 7.37 13.01 -2.34
C GLU A 174 6.30 12.12 -2.98
N TYR A 175 6.66 10.90 -3.40
CA TYR A 175 5.70 9.92 -3.92
C TYR A 175 4.56 9.63 -2.93
N VAL A 176 4.87 9.29 -1.67
CA VAL A 176 3.82 8.95 -0.70
C VAL A 176 2.99 10.17 -0.32
N GLN A 177 3.58 11.37 -0.29
CA GLN A 177 2.85 12.63 -0.06
C GLN A 177 1.87 12.94 -1.19
N GLN A 178 2.31 12.85 -2.45
CA GLN A 178 1.45 13.07 -3.61
C GLN A 178 0.37 12.01 -3.73
N LEU A 179 0.70 10.74 -3.44
CA LEU A 179 -0.29 9.67 -3.41
C LEU A 179 -1.34 9.94 -2.33
N ARG A 180 -0.92 10.30 -1.10
CA ARG A 180 -1.85 10.67 -0.02
C ARG A 180 -2.76 11.84 -0.44
N LEU A 181 -2.19 12.88 -1.06
CA LEU A 181 -2.95 14.03 -1.53
C LEU A 181 -4.01 13.62 -2.57
N LEU A 182 -3.64 12.75 -3.51
CA LEU A 182 -4.56 12.17 -4.48
C LEU A 182 -5.72 11.42 -3.78
N LEU A 183 -5.41 10.55 -2.82
CA LEU A 183 -6.43 9.78 -2.09
C LEU A 183 -7.40 10.67 -1.31
N LEU A 184 -6.91 11.75 -0.72
CA LEU A 184 -7.73 12.77 -0.05
C LEU A 184 -8.64 13.51 -1.03
N TYR A 185 -8.11 13.94 -2.18
CA TYR A 185 -8.88 14.62 -3.23
C TYR A 185 -10.00 13.74 -3.79
N LEU A 186 -9.73 12.45 -3.94
CA LEU A 186 -10.73 11.48 -4.40
C LEU A 186 -11.74 11.11 -3.29
N ASN A 187 -11.50 11.54 -2.05
CA ASN A 187 -12.28 11.20 -0.86
C ASN A 187 -12.43 9.68 -0.68
N VAL A 188 -11.33 8.93 -0.85
CA VAL A 188 -11.31 7.47 -0.74
C VAL A 188 -10.62 6.96 0.53
N CYS A 189 -9.72 7.75 1.12
CA CYS A 189 -8.98 7.46 2.35
C CYS A 189 -8.74 8.78 3.11
N ASP A 190 -8.73 8.77 4.44
CA ASP A 190 -8.41 9.97 5.25
C ASP A 190 -6.90 10.20 5.45
N GLY A 191 -6.05 9.25 5.01
CA GLY A 191 -4.61 9.43 4.89
C GLY A 191 -3.86 9.57 6.22
N LYS A 192 -4.41 9.13 7.34
CA LYS A 192 -3.81 9.26 8.67
C LYS A 192 -2.92 8.07 8.99
N MET A 193 -1.61 8.28 8.90
CA MET A 193 -0.63 7.23 9.18
C MET A 193 -0.61 6.85 10.67
N GLU A 194 -0.82 7.82 11.55
CA GLU A 194 -0.88 7.63 13.00
C GLU A 194 -2.08 6.80 13.46
N GLN A 195 -3.16 6.78 12.67
CA GLN A 195 -4.33 5.91 12.89
C GLN A 195 -4.22 4.59 12.11
N GLY A 196 -3.19 4.45 11.28
CA GLY A 196 -2.96 3.29 10.44
C GLY A 196 -3.92 3.15 9.26
N SER A 197 -4.61 4.23 8.88
CA SER A 197 -5.47 4.25 7.68
C SER A 197 -4.67 4.42 6.40
N LEU A 198 -3.43 4.90 6.50
CA LEU A 198 -2.43 4.85 5.42
C LEU A 198 -1.15 4.23 5.96
N ARG A 199 -0.69 3.14 5.33
CA ARG A 199 0.55 2.45 5.67
C ARG A 199 1.44 2.41 4.44
N CYS A 200 2.73 2.63 4.60
CA CYS A 200 3.70 2.51 3.52
C CYS A 200 4.87 1.60 3.94
N GLU A 201 5.21 0.66 3.07
CA GLU A 201 6.26 -0.33 3.29
C GLU A 201 7.26 -0.26 2.12
N PRO A 202 8.43 0.40 2.31
CA PRO A 202 9.43 0.48 1.28
C PRO A 202 10.20 -0.85 1.18
N ASN A 203 10.42 -1.26 -0.06
CA ASN A 203 11.29 -2.33 -0.48
C ASN A 203 12.58 -1.72 -1.03
N ILE A 204 13.68 -1.85 -0.31
CA ILE A 204 14.94 -1.15 -0.57
C ILE A 204 15.99 -2.16 -1.05
N SER A 205 16.77 -1.76 -2.05
CA SER A 205 18.00 -2.45 -2.45
C SER A 205 19.04 -1.43 -2.89
N ILE A 206 20.31 -1.79 -2.85
CA ILE A 206 21.40 -0.96 -3.38
C ILE A 206 22.26 -1.78 -4.34
N ALA A 207 22.72 -1.15 -5.42
CA ALA A 207 23.66 -1.75 -6.36
C ALA A 207 24.77 -0.75 -6.70
N PRO A 208 25.99 -1.19 -7.08
CA PRO A 208 27.03 -0.29 -7.53
C PRO A 208 26.53 0.61 -8.68
N ILE A 209 26.97 1.88 -8.70
CA ILE A 209 26.60 2.77 -9.81
C ILE A 209 27.04 2.16 -11.15
N GLY A 210 26.12 2.13 -12.12
CA GLY A 210 26.35 1.52 -13.44
C GLY A 210 26.02 0.02 -13.52
N SER A 211 25.61 -0.62 -12.42
CA SER A 211 25.13 -2.01 -12.43
C SER A 211 23.82 -2.14 -13.21
N GLU A 212 23.72 -3.18 -14.06
CA GLU A 212 22.47 -3.58 -14.71
C GLU A 212 21.61 -4.49 -13.83
N THR A 213 22.18 -5.02 -12.74
CA THR A 213 21.48 -5.88 -11.79
C THR A 213 21.12 -5.12 -10.53
N LEU A 214 19.91 -5.38 -10.03
CA LEU A 214 19.44 -4.87 -8.73
C LEU A 214 20.08 -5.67 -7.59
N GLY A 215 20.27 -5.00 -6.45
CA GLY A 215 20.81 -5.62 -5.25
C GLY A 215 19.79 -6.48 -4.50
N THR A 216 20.23 -7.10 -3.40
CA THR A 216 19.34 -7.86 -2.51
C THR A 216 18.30 -6.94 -1.87
N LYS A 217 17.04 -7.36 -1.90
CA LYS A 217 15.90 -6.59 -1.40
C LYS A 217 15.71 -6.75 0.12
N THR A 218 15.50 -5.65 0.82
CA THR A 218 15.00 -5.62 2.20
C THR A 218 13.69 -4.86 2.25
N GLU A 219 12.68 -5.46 2.88
CA GLU A 219 11.38 -4.82 3.13
C GLU A 219 11.40 -4.21 4.54
N LEU A 220 11.09 -2.92 4.66
CA LEU A 220 11.01 -2.24 5.95
C LEU A 220 9.55 -2.01 6.34
N LYS A 221 9.18 -2.42 7.56
CA LYS A 221 7.82 -2.28 8.12
C LYS A 221 7.80 -1.36 9.35
N ASN A 222 6.59 -1.06 9.83
CA ASN A 222 6.30 -0.25 11.02
C ASN A 222 6.71 1.22 10.90
N LEU A 223 6.48 1.82 9.73
CA LEU A 223 6.72 3.25 9.49
C LEU A 223 5.43 4.04 9.73
N SER A 224 5.43 4.82 10.80
CA SER A 224 4.27 5.58 11.32
C SER A 224 4.11 6.98 10.71
N SER A 225 5.13 7.49 10.00
CA SER A 225 5.16 8.87 9.50
C SER A 225 6.05 9.01 8.25
N PHE A 226 5.90 10.12 7.52
CA PHE A 226 6.79 10.48 6.41
C PHE A 226 8.25 10.69 6.86
N ARG A 227 8.45 11.19 8.08
CA ARG A 227 9.78 11.33 8.66
C ARG A 227 10.40 9.96 8.93
N ALA A 228 9.63 9.05 9.53
CA ALA A 228 10.06 7.68 9.74
C ALA A 228 10.40 6.98 8.41
N LEU A 229 9.61 7.20 7.35
CA LEU A 229 9.89 6.68 6.01
C LEU A 229 11.27 7.12 5.50
N VAL A 230 11.57 8.42 5.53
CA VAL A 230 12.88 8.95 5.08
C VAL A 230 14.00 8.37 5.93
N SER A 231 13.92 8.52 7.26
CA SER A 231 14.98 8.08 8.17
C SER A 231 15.20 6.56 8.13
N GLY A 232 14.12 5.78 7.95
CA GLY A 232 14.20 4.33 7.79
C GLY A 232 14.88 3.92 6.49
N ILE A 233 14.57 4.60 5.38
CA ILE A 233 15.23 4.35 4.09
C ILE A 233 16.72 4.72 4.15
N GLU A 234 17.06 5.89 4.71
CA GLU A 234 18.44 6.33 4.89
C GLU A 234 19.25 5.35 5.75
N HIS A 235 18.67 4.91 6.86
CA HIS A 235 19.27 3.94 7.75
C HIS A 235 19.57 2.62 7.02
N GLU A 236 18.59 2.07 6.30
CA GLU A 236 18.77 0.82 5.57
C GLU A 236 19.80 0.93 4.44
N ILE A 237 19.81 2.04 3.69
CA ILE A 237 20.83 2.28 2.67
C ILE A 237 22.22 2.26 3.30
N ASN A 238 22.41 2.96 4.43
CA ASN A 238 23.71 3.02 5.11
C ASN A 238 24.12 1.67 5.70
N ARG A 239 23.18 0.92 6.30
CA ARG A 239 23.41 -0.44 6.80
C ARG A 239 23.88 -1.37 5.67
N MET A 240 23.18 -1.34 4.53
CA MET A 240 23.54 -2.16 3.37
C MET A 240 24.91 -1.79 2.81
N LYS A 241 25.24 -0.49 2.73
CA LYS A 241 26.57 -0.02 2.29
C LYS A 241 27.66 -0.56 3.20
N GLN A 242 27.52 -0.42 4.51
CA GLN A 242 28.51 -0.89 5.49
C GLN A 242 28.73 -2.41 5.38
N ALA A 243 27.65 -3.20 5.27
CA ALA A 243 27.74 -4.64 5.09
C ALA A 243 28.52 -5.01 3.82
N LEU A 244 28.21 -4.39 2.67
CA LEU A 244 28.92 -4.65 1.41
C LEU A 244 30.38 -4.20 1.44
N GLU A 245 30.71 -3.10 2.14
CA GLU A 245 32.09 -2.59 2.26
C GLU A 245 33.00 -3.53 3.06
N VAL A 246 32.46 -4.27 4.02
CA VAL A 246 33.21 -5.29 4.78
C VAL A 246 33.10 -6.70 4.20
N GLY A 247 32.45 -6.85 3.04
CA GLY A 247 32.28 -8.13 2.34
C GLY A 247 31.23 -9.06 2.94
N GLU A 248 30.31 -8.54 3.75
CA GLU A 248 29.17 -9.28 4.28
C GLU A 248 28.10 -9.47 3.18
N ALA A 249 27.51 -10.66 3.11
CA ALA A 249 26.45 -10.96 2.18
C ALA A 249 25.10 -10.41 2.70
N LEU A 250 24.41 -9.64 1.85
CA LEU A 250 23.03 -9.23 2.13
C LEU A 250 22.07 -10.37 1.83
N HIS A 251 21.15 -10.63 2.75
CA HIS A 251 20.06 -11.58 2.59
C HIS A 251 18.71 -10.87 2.45
N GLN A 252 17.78 -11.49 1.73
CA GLN A 252 16.43 -10.96 1.63
C GLN A 252 15.68 -11.16 2.95
N GLU A 253 15.31 -10.05 3.58
CA GLU A 253 14.68 -10.05 4.91
C GLU A 253 13.60 -8.98 5.02
N THR A 254 12.68 -9.19 5.94
CA THR A 254 11.76 -8.16 6.43
C THR A 254 12.30 -7.63 7.75
N ARG A 255 12.45 -6.32 7.85
CA ARG A 255 12.93 -5.60 9.03
C ARG A 255 11.84 -4.67 9.56
N GLY A 256 11.84 -4.44 10.86
CA GLY A 256 10.99 -3.44 11.50
C GLY A 256 11.78 -2.17 11.79
N TRP A 257 11.11 -1.03 11.75
CA TRP A 257 11.67 0.26 12.18
C TRP A 257 11.34 0.53 13.66
N ASN A 258 12.33 1.00 14.42
CA ASN A 258 12.13 1.52 15.77
C ASN A 258 12.37 3.04 15.76
N GLU A 259 11.29 3.79 16.01
CA GLU A 259 11.32 5.26 15.96
C GLU A 259 12.05 5.89 17.15
N ASP A 260 12.07 5.23 18.32
CA ASP A 260 12.76 5.74 19.51
C ASP A 260 14.28 5.65 19.36
N THR A 261 14.76 4.53 18.83
CA THR A 261 16.20 4.29 18.64
C THR A 261 16.72 4.73 17.28
N GLN A 262 15.82 5.06 16.33
CA GLN A 262 16.15 5.37 14.93
C GLN A 262 16.99 4.25 14.28
N THR A 263 16.63 2.99 14.55
CA THR A 263 17.30 1.82 14.01
C THR A 263 16.30 0.81 13.46
N SER A 264 16.77 -0.02 12.52
CA SER A 264 16.01 -1.19 12.08
C SER A 264 16.42 -2.45 12.83
N TYR A 265 15.49 -3.41 12.94
CA TYR A 265 15.74 -4.72 13.52
C TYR A 265 15.21 -5.82 12.60
N PRO A 266 15.89 -6.99 12.54
CA PRO A 266 15.40 -8.11 11.77
C PRO A 266 14.11 -8.65 12.40
N MET A 267 13.09 -8.94 11.57
CA MET A 267 11.86 -9.60 12.01
C MET A 267 11.83 -11.05 11.53
N ARG A 268 11.98 -11.24 10.22
CA ARG A 268 11.98 -12.56 9.59
C ARG A 268 12.84 -12.56 8.34
N THR A 269 13.53 -13.66 8.08
CA THR A 269 14.06 -14.00 6.76
C THR A 269 12.90 -14.50 5.89
N LYS A 270 12.75 -13.96 4.67
CA LYS A 270 11.67 -14.42 3.78
C LYS A 270 12.03 -15.79 3.21
N GLU A 271 11.30 -16.82 3.63
CA GLU A 271 11.04 -17.98 2.78
C GLU A 271 10.02 -17.52 1.71
N GLY A 272 10.22 -17.83 0.43
CA GLY A 272 9.60 -17.12 -0.71
C GLY A 272 8.05 -17.10 -0.78
N GLU A 273 7.49 -16.33 -1.73
CA GLU A 273 6.03 -16.16 -1.94
C GLU A 273 5.24 -17.45 -2.17
N ALA A 274 5.92 -18.54 -2.54
CA ALA A 274 5.33 -19.85 -2.78
C ALA A 274 4.56 -20.44 -1.56
N ASP A 275 4.74 -19.89 -0.36
CA ASP A 275 4.14 -20.40 0.88
C ASP A 275 2.67 -19.95 1.09
N TYR A 276 2.22 -18.87 0.45
CA TYR A 276 0.84 -18.35 0.65
C TYR A 276 -0.26 -19.18 -0.03
N ARG A 277 0.10 -20.16 -0.86
CA ARG A 277 -0.83 -21.10 -1.52
C ARG A 277 -2.03 -20.39 -2.16
N TYR A 278 -1.76 -19.34 -2.95
CA TYR A 278 -2.83 -18.55 -3.58
C TYR A 278 -3.75 -19.42 -4.43
N PHE A 279 -5.06 -19.21 -4.31
CA PHE A 279 -6.05 -19.74 -5.24
C PHE A 279 -7.27 -18.82 -5.25
N THR A 280 -8.03 -18.83 -6.36
CA THR A 280 -9.25 -18.03 -6.50
C THR A 280 -10.25 -18.41 -5.43
N ASP A 281 -10.84 -17.41 -4.75
CA ASP A 281 -11.83 -17.65 -3.72
C ASP A 281 -13.12 -18.21 -4.33
N PRO A 282 -13.52 -19.46 -4.03
CA PRO A 282 -14.68 -20.09 -4.64
C PRO A 282 -16.02 -19.50 -4.17
N ASP A 283 -16.02 -18.75 -3.05
CA ASP A 283 -17.22 -18.15 -2.50
C ASP A 283 -17.55 -16.81 -3.17
N LEU A 284 -16.63 -16.26 -3.96
CA LEU A 284 -16.75 -14.94 -4.57
C LEU A 284 -16.78 -15.02 -6.10
N PRO A 285 -17.85 -14.53 -6.76
CA PRO A 285 -17.86 -14.43 -8.20
C PRO A 285 -16.84 -13.38 -8.69
N PRO A 286 -16.44 -13.45 -9.98
CA PRO A 286 -15.59 -12.43 -10.57
C PRO A 286 -16.23 -11.05 -10.51
N LEU A 287 -15.42 -10.03 -10.22
CA LEU A 287 -15.78 -8.64 -10.48
C LEU A 287 -15.73 -8.42 -11.99
N VAL A 288 -16.79 -7.87 -12.56
CA VAL A 288 -16.89 -7.53 -13.99
C VAL A 288 -17.14 -6.04 -14.11
N PHE A 289 -16.34 -5.38 -14.94
CA PHE A 289 -16.41 -3.95 -15.17
C PHE A 289 -16.77 -3.70 -16.64
N THR A 290 -17.92 -3.08 -16.88
CA THR A 290 -18.35 -2.69 -18.23
C THR A 290 -17.67 -1.41 -18.68
N GLU A 291 -17.70 -1.10 -19.99
CA GLU A 291 -17.00 0.08 -20.50
C GLU A 291 -17.72 1.34 -20.06
N GLU A 292 -19.05 1.26 -20.08
CA GLU A 292 -19.97 2.27 -19.63
C GLU A 292 -19.75 2.60 -18.15
N GLU A 293 -19.49 1.61 -17.29
CA GLU A 293 -19.16 1.83 -15.89
C GLU A 293 -17.79 2.50 -15.71
N ILE A 294 -16.77 2.03 -16.42
CA ILE A 294 -15.42 2.60 -16.36
C ILE A 294 -15.44 4.06 -16.80
N GLU A 295 -16.08 4.36 -17.92
CA GLU A 295 -16.15 5.71 -18.47
C GLU A 295 -17.00 6.63 -17.59
N ARG A 296 -18.13 6.14 -17.05
CA ARG A 296 -18.92 6.91 -16.09
C ARG A 296 -18.11 7.29 -14.86
N VAL A 297 -17.29 6.36 -14.33
CA VAL A 297 -16.43 6.66 -13.18
C VAL A 297 -15.31 7.61 -13.56
N ARG A 298 -14.70 7.45 -14.75
CA ARG A 298 -13.67 8.35 -15.28
C ARG A 298 -14.17 9.79 -15.38
N GLN A 299 -15.37 10.00 -15.93
CA GLN A 299 -15.99 11.32 -16.06
C GLN A 299 -16.38 11.94 -14.71
N SER A 300 -16.54 11.12 -13.67
CA SER A 300 -16.83 11.57 -12.30
C SER A 300 -15.58 11.98 -11.50
N LEU A 301 -14.38 11.76 -12.04
CA LEU A 301 -13.15 12.15 -11.36
C LEU A 301 -13.07 13.69 -11.27
N PRO A 302 -12.69 14.23 -10.09
CA PRO A 302 -12.43 15.65 -9.96
C PRO A 302 -11.16 16.04 -10.73
N GLU A 303 -10.94 17.35 -10.87
CA GLU A 303 -9.62 17.85 -11.21
C GLU A 303 -8.59 17.34 -10.19
N LEU A 304 -7.57 16.61 -10.67
CA LEU A 304 -6.56 15.99 -9.81
C LEU A 304 -5.54 17.02 -9.31
N PRO A 305 -4.87 16.77 -8.15
CA PRO A 305 -4.01 17.75 -7.50
C PRO A 305 -2.93 18.36 -8.41
N LEU A 306 -2.16 17.53 -9.14
CA LEU A 306 -1.09 18.03 -9.99
C LEU A 306 -1.61 18.84 -11.18
N ALA A 307 -2.73 18.41 -11.79
CA ALA A 307 -3.38 19.18 -12.86
C ALA A 307 -3.86 20.54 -12.36
N LYS A 308 -4.43 20.57 -11.14
CA LYS A 308 -4.87 21.79 -10.49
C LYS A 308 -3.72 22.75 -10.18
N ARG A 309 -2.60 22.23 -9.67
CA ARG A 309 -1.37 23.00 -9.44
C ARG A 309 -0.84 23.61 -10.73
N LYS A 310 -0.74 22.83 -11.80
CA LYS A 310 -0.34 23.33 -13.14
C LYS A 310 -1.28 24.43 -13.63
N ARG A 311 -2.58 24.25 -13.44
CA ARG A 311 -3.58 25.26 -13.80
C ARG A 311 -3.40 26.55 -12.99
N TYR A 312 -3.15 26.47 -11.68
CA TYR A 312 -2.89 27.65 -10.85
C TYR A 312 -1.66 28.44 -11.30
N ILE A 313 -0.55 27.75 -11.63
CA ILE A 313 0.64 28.41 -12.16
C ILE A 313 0.33 29.11 -13.48
N HIS A 314 -0.33 28.43 -14.42
CA HIS A 314 -0.58 28.95 -15.76
C HIS A 314 -1.66 30.04 -15.81
N GLU A 315 -2.78 29.86 -15.10
CA GLU A 315 -3.95 30.75 -15.19
C GLU A 315 -3.92 31.87 -14.15
N LEU A 316 -3.34 31.63 -12.97
CA LEU A 316 -3.31 32.62 -11.87
C LEU A 316 -1.94 33.30 -11.72
N GLY A 317 -0.91 32.83 -12.43
CA GLY A 317 0.45 33.36 -12.34
C GLY A 317 1.10 33.17 -10.97
N LEU A 318 0.62 32.19 -10.20
CA LEU A 318 1.23 31.82 -8.92
C LEU A 318 2.57 31.12 -9.16
N ASP A 319 3.50 31.32 -8.23
CA ASP A 319 4.73 30.52 -8.24
C ASP A 319 4.46 29.07 -7.80
N ALA A 320 5.47 28.21 -7.93
CA ALA A 320 5.33 26.80 -7.62
C ALA A 320 5.12 26.51 -6.13
N TYR A 321 5.43 27.44 -5.24
CA TYR A 321 5.26 27.29 -3.79
C TYR A 321 3.83 27.62 -3.37
N ASP A 322 3.27 28.70 -3.93
CA ASP A 322 1.90 29.15 -3.67
C ASP A 322 0.83 28.26 -4.35
N ALA A 323 1.16 27.66 -5.50
CA ALA A 323 0.27 26.80 -6.30
C ALA A 323 0.16 25.35 -5.78
#